data_AF-A0A1G3FHR0-F1
#
_entry.id   AF-A0A1G3FHR0-F1
#
_cell.length_a   1.000
_cell.length_b   1.000
_cell.length_c   1.000
_cell.angle_alpha   90.00
_cell.angle_beta   90.00
_cell.angle_gamma   90.00
#
_symmetry.space_group_name_H-M   'P 1'
#
loop_
_entity.id
_entity.type
_entity.pdbx_description
1 polymer ?
#
loop_
_entity_poly.entity_id
_entity_poly.type
_entity_poly.pdbx_seq_one_letter_code
_entity_poly.pdbx_strand_id
1 'polypeptide(L)' 'MLLSSDLWVSALIRRAELEGAYATVVRKGDDRAGSVIVKAYDTATRTAKLYTEAFGNDGEPLWIQPVTSDSEAELD' A
#
# COMPACT_ATOMS: atom_id res chain seq x y z
N MET A 1 -1.24 -11.99 7.52
CA MET A 1 0.10 -11.47 7.87
C MET A 1 0.46 -11.92 9.28
N LEU A 2 1.72 -12.24 9.58
CA LEU A 2 2.16 -12.60 10.95
C LEU A 2 2.35 -11.37 11.87
N LEU A 3 2.47 -10.18 11.27
CA LEU A 3 2.57 -8.89 11.94
C LEU A 3 1.19 -8.22 12.01
N SER A 4 0.94 -7.40 13.03
CA SER A 4 -0.26 -6.56 13.08
C SER A 4 -0.22 -5.48 11.99
N SER A 5 -1.39 -5.16 11.44
CA SER A 5 -1.53 -4.20 10.33
C SER A 5 -1.03 -2.81 10.72
N ASP A 6 -1.29 -2.36 11.95
CA ASP A 6 -0.84 -1.06 12.46
C ASP A 6 0.69 -0.91 12.48
N LEU A 7 1.38 -1.96 12.91
CA LEU A 7 2.84 -1.99 13.00
C LEU A 7 3.45 -2.04 11.60
N TRP A 8 2.88 -2.83 10.70
CA TRP A 8 3.34 -2.90 9.32
C TRP A 8 3.20 -1.55 8.60
N VAL A 9 2.03 -0.91 8.72
CA VAL A 9 1.76 0.40 8.12
C VAL A 9 2.70 1.48 8.69
N SER A 10 2.89 1.50 10.01
CA SER A 10 3.81 2.44 10.66
C SER A 10 5.24 2.28 10.18
N ALA A 11 5.70 1.03 10.02
CA ALA A 11 7.03 0.74 9.47
C ALA A 11 7.17 1.15 8.00
N LEU A 12 6.13 0.93 7.19
CA LEU A 12 6.12 1.35 5.78
C LEU A 12 6.22 2.87 5.64
N ILE A 13 5.40 3.61 6.38
CA ILE A 13 5.41 5.09 6.39
C ILE A 13 6.80 5.57 6.78
N ARG A 14 7.34 5.04 7.89
CA ARG A 14 8.67 5.44 8.36
C ARG A 14 9.75 5.19 7.30
N ARG A 15 9.70 4.06 6.61
CA ARG A 15 10.64 3.76 5.52
C ARG A 15 10.49 4.73 4.36
N ALA A 16 9.26 5.01 3.92
CA ALA A 16 9.00 5.92 2.82
C ALA A 16 9.51 7.34 3.14
N GLU A 17 9.26 7.83 4.35
CA GLU A 17 9.74 9.14 4.83
C GLU A 17 11.26 9.23 4.92
N LEU A 18 11.94 8.14 5.35
CA LEU A 18 13.40 8.08 5.39
C LEU A 18 14.02 8.21 3.99
N GLU A 19 13.33 7.71 2.96
CA GLU A 19 13.72 7.82 1.56
C GLU A 19 13.21 9.13 0.90
N GLY A 20 12.63 10.05 1.68
CA GLY A 20 12.21 11.38 1.24
C GLY A 20 10.81 11.46 0.62
N ALA A 21 10.01 10.40 0.67
CA ALA A 21 8.62 10.44 0.23
C ALA A 21 7.67 10.99 1.33
N TYR A 22 6.54 11.56 0.92
CA TYR A 22 5.43 11.82 1.84
C TYR A 22 4.50 10.60 1.88
N ALA A 23 4.16 10.14 3.08
CA ALA A 23 3.25 9.01 3.28
C ALA A 23 2.29 9.29 4.43
N THR A 24 1.02 8.88 4.28
CA THR A 24 -0.01 9.08 5.30
C THR A 24 -1.08 8.00 5.23
N VAL A 25 -1.80 7.81 6.33
CA VAL A 25 -2.97 6.92 6.39
C VAL A 25 -4.21 7.72 6.05
N VAL A 26 -4.80 7.48 4.87
CA VAL A 26 -6.06 8.12 4.45
C VAL A 26 -7.29 7.44 5.04
N ARG A 27 -7.20 6.14 5.37
CA ARG A 27 -8.28 5.36 6.00
C ARG A 27 -7.69 4.35 6.98
N LYS A 28 -8.11 4.40 8.24
CA LYS A 28 -7.69 3.45 9.28
C LYS A 28 -8.68 2.28 9.38
N GLY A 29 -8.15 1.05 9.33
CA GLY A 29 -8.90 -0.20 9.52
C GLY A 29 -8.65 -0.83 10.88
N ASP A 30 -8.82 -2.16 10.98
CA ASP A 30 -8.50 -2.93 12.18
C ASP A 30 -6.98 -2.98 12.42
N ASP A 31 -6.55 -2.72 13.66
CA ASP A 31 -5.13 -2.64 14.02
C ASP A 31 -4.39 -3.98 13.88
N ARG A 32 -5.07 -5.12 14.05
CA ARG A 32 -4.44 -6.45 14.11
C ARG A 32 -4.54 -7.24 12.82
N ALA A 33 -5.70 -7.22 12.16
CA ALA A 33 -6.00 -8.08 11.02
C ALA A 33 -6.67 -7.34 9.85
N GLY A 34 -6.56 -6.01 9.80
CA GLY A 34 -7.07 -5.22 8.68
C GLY A 34 -6.26 -5.42 7.40
N SER A 35 -6.94 -5.51 6.26
CA SER A 35 -6.29 -5.48 4.95
C SER A 35 -5.65 -4.12 4.69
N VAL A 36 -4.47 -4.13 4.05
CA VAL A 36 -3.73 -2.92 3.70
C VAL A 36 -3.78 -2.68 2.19
N ILE A 37 -4.12 -1.44 1.83
CA ILE A 37 -4.10 -0.94 0.45
C ILE A 37 -3.11 0.21 0.39
N VAL A 38 -2.24 0.22 -0.61
CA VAL A 38 -1.22 1.25 -0.81
C VAL A 38 -1.40 1.89 -2.17
N LYS A 39 -1.72 3.20 -2.20
CA LYS A 39 -1.64 4.03 -3.40
C LYS A 39 -0.28 4.72 -3.42
N ALA A 40 0.53 4.46 -4.44
CA ALA A 40 1.81 5.12 -4.65
C ALA A 40 1.69 6.10 -5.82
N TYR A 41 1.95 7.37 -5.56
CA TYR A 41 1.94 8.42 -6.58
C TYR A 41 3.37 8.85 -6.92
N ASP A 42 3.72 8.79 -8.20
CA ASP A 42 4.98 9.28 -8.72
C ASP A 42 4.80 10.71 -9.24
N THR A 43 5.37 11.68 -8.52
CA THR A 43 5.27 13.10 -8.87
C THR A 43 6.03 13.48 -10.14
N ALA A 44 7.05 12.71 -10.53
CA ALA A 44 7.83 13.01 -11.73
C ALA A 44 7.08 12.62 -12.99
N THR A 45 6.39 11.47 -12.97
CA THR A 45 5.60 10.98 -14.11
C THR A 45 4.12 11.34 -14.03
N ARG A 46 3.65 11.83 -12.87
CA ARG A 46 2.23 12.09 -12.56
C ARG A 46 1.33 10.88 -12.75
N THR A 47 1.84 9.72 -12.36
CA THR A 47 1.10 8.45 -12.41
C THR A 47 0.89 7.89 -11.01
N ALA A 48 -0.16 7.11 -10.84
CA ALA A 48 -0.43 6.39 -9.61
C ALA A 48 -0.43 4.87 -9.85
N LYS A 49 -0.09 4.11 -8.81
CA LYS A 49 -0.26 2.65 -8.77
C LYS A 49 -0.95 2.26 -7.48
N LEU A 50 -1.89 1.32 -7.58
CA LEU A 50 -2.61 0.79 -6.44
C LEU A 50 -2.17 -0.64 -6.16
N TYR A 51 -1.76 -0.90 -4.92
CA TYR A 51 -1.32 -2.21 -4.48
C TYR A 51 -2.26 -2.75 -3.40
N THR A 52 -2.60 -4.04 -3.49
CA THR A 52 -3.33 -4.77 -2.46
C THR A 52 -2.60 -6.04 -2.08
N GLU A 53 -2.80 -6.46 -0.84
CA GLU A 53 -2.36 -7.78 -0.38
C GLU A 53 -3.11 -8.88 -1.14
N ALA A 54 -2.38 -9.92 -1.53
CA ALA A 54 -2.91 -11.15 -2.09
C ALA A 54 -2.08 -12.34 -1.60
N PHE A 55 -2.56 -13.55 -1.89
CA PHE A 55 -1.83 -14.78 -1.64
C PHE A 55 -1.57 -15.49 -2.97
N GLY A 56 -0.35 -15.96 -3.17
CA GLY A 56 -0.03 -16.82 -4.29
C GLY A 56 -0.58 -18.24 -4.09
N ASN A 57 -0.28 -19.10 -5.05
CA ASN A 57 -0.81 -20.47 -5.05
C ASN A 57 -0.33 -21.30 -3.85
N ASP A 58 0.86 -20.97 -3.30
CA ASP A 58 1.47 -21.67 -2.17
C ASP A 58 1.22 -20.94 -0.84
N GLY A 59 0.32 -19.94 -0.84
CA GLY A 59 -0.05 -19.16 0.35
C GLY A 59 0.98 -18.11 0.76
N GLU A 60 1.97 -17.83 -0.08
CA GLU A 60 2.94 -16.77 0.12
C GLU A 60 2.29 -15.38 -0.04
N PRO A 61 2.63 -14.41 0.81
CA PRO A 61 2.08 -13.06 0.69
C PRO A 61 2.65 -12.35 -0.54
N LEU A 62 1.76 -11.77 -1.35
CA LEU A 62 2.07 -11.02 -2.55
C LEU A 62 1.45 -9.62 -2.50
N TRP A 63 2.06 -8.69 -3.22
CA TRP A 63 1.46 -7.40 -3.56
C TRP A 63 1.12 -7.40 -5.04
N ILE A 64 -0.16 -7.23 -5.35
CA ILE A 64 -0.65 -7.19 -6.73
C ILE A 64 -1.19 -5.80 -7.06
N GLN A 65 -1.27 -5.48 -8.35
CA GLN A 65 -1.97 -4.32 -8.86
C GLN A 65 -3.30 -4.80 -9.46
N PRO A 66 -4.43 -4.75 -8.71
CA PRO A 66 -5.70 -5.26 -9.20
C PRO A 66 -6.32 -4.35 -10.28
N VAL A 67 -5.84 -3.10 -10.39
CA VAL A 67 -6.26 -2.13 -11.38
C VAL A 67 -5.05 -1.74 -12.24
N THR A 68 -5.18 -1.81 -13.56
CA THR A 68 -4.09 -1.53 -14.51
C THR A 68 -3.95 -0.04 -14.86
N SER A 69 -4.93 0.78 -14.49
CA SER A 69 -4.90 2.23 -14.73
C SER A 69 -3.78 2.89 -13.96
N ASP A 70 -3.16 3.90 -14.57
CA ASP A 70 -2.18 4.79 -13.95
C ASP A 70 -2.77 6.17 -13.60
N SER A 71 -4.05 6.37 -13.91
CA SER A 71 -4.81 7.57 -13.59
C SER A 71 -5.11 7.63 -12.10
N GLU A 72 -4.63 8.69 -11.43
CA GLU A 72 -4.88 8.89 -10.00
C GLU A 72 -6.38 8.89 -9.68
N ALA A 73 -7.20 9.53 -10.51
CA ALA A 73 -8.65 9.64 -10.30
C ALA A 73 -9.39 8.31 -10.42
N GLU A 74 -8.83 7.34 -11.14
CA GLU A 74 -9.41 5.99 -11.24
C GLU A 74 -8.98 5.07 -10.09
N LEU A 75 -7.93 5.46 -9.35
CA LEU A 75 -7.36 4.69 -8.24
C LEU A 75 -7.77 5.22 -6.86
N ASP A 76 -8.51 6.33 -6.79
CA ASP A 76 -9.12 6.90 -5.58
C ASP A 76 -10.46 6.25 -5.22
#